data_AF-A0A528BDD6-F1
#
_entry.id   AF-A0A528BDD6-F1
#
_cell.length_a   1.000
_cell.length_b   1.000
_cell.length_c   1.000
_cell.angle_alpha   90.00
_cell.angle_beta   90.00
_cell.angle_gamma   90.00
#
_symmetry.space_group_name_H-M   'P 1'
#
loop_
_entity.id
_entity.type
_entity.pdbx_description
1 polymer ?
#
loop_
_entity_poly.entity_id
_entity_poly.type
_entity_poly.pdbx_seq_one_letter_code
_entity_poly.pdbx_strand_id
1 'polypeptide(L)'
;MSDFSLTLTGTIAITFLLAGIVKGVTGMGLPTLAMGLLGTIMPPVAAASLLIVPSFATNVWQLFAGPSFASILRRLWLMMMGILIGTVAGSWLLASDNVKWTTVGLGAALIAYGAYTLLARQLTVPVPAEGWSSPAVGFITGIVTGGTGVFV
;
A
#
# COMPACT_ATOMS: atom_id res chain seq x y z
N MET A 1 9.83 7.57 -32.62
CA MET A 1 8.61 7.27 -31.82
C MET A 1 8.77 6.01 -30.95
N SER A 2 9.95 5.40 -30.88
CA SER A 2 10.27 4.20 -30.07
C SER A 2 10.94 4.52 -28.73
N ASP A 3 11.51 5.71 -28.56
CA ASP A 3 12.34 6.05 -27.39
C ASP A 3 11.50 6.29 -26.13
N PHE A 4 10.27 6.79 -26.27
CA PHE A 4 9.32 6.97 -25.15
C PHE A 4 8.86 5.66 -24.53
N SER A 5 8.82 4.56 -25.29
CA SER A 5 8.39 3.25 -24.77
C SER A 5 9.53 2.54 -24.03
N LEU A 6 10.76 2.61 -24.55
CA LEU A 6 11.93 1.96 -23.98
C LEU A 6 12.38 2.64 -22.66
N THR A 7 12.35 3.97 -22.62
CA THR A 7 12.63 4.76 -21.41
C THR A 7 11.57 4.55 -20.33
N LEU A 8 10.28 4.54 -20.70
CA LEU A 8 9.18 4.25 -19.76
C LEU A 8 9.29 2.84 -19.19
N THR A 9 9.51 1.84 -20.05
CA THR A 9 9.66 0.44 -19.62
C THR A 9 10.88 0.26 -18.72
N GLY A 10 12.02 0.88 -19.08
CA GLY A 10 13.22 0.88 -18.25
C GLY A 10 12.99 1.52 -16.87
N THR A 11 12.25 2.62 -16.83
CA THR A 11 11.91 3.32 -15.58
C THR A 11 11.02 2.45 -14.69
N ILE A 12 10.00 1.79 -15.27
CA ILE A 12 9.15 0.84 -14.56
C ILE A 12 9.99 -0.31 -14.00
N ALA A 13 10.84 -0.92 -14.83
CA ALA A 13 11.69 -2.04 -14.42
C ALA A 13 12.63 -1.68 -13.26
N ILE A 14 13.31 -0.52 -13.35
CA ILE A 14 14.19 -0.02 -12.28
C ILE A 14 13.38 0.27 -11.01
N THR A 15 12.20 0.87 -11.15
CA THR A 15 11.32 1.17 -10.01
C THR A 15 10.90 -0.11 -9.28
N PHE A 16 10.46 -1.14 -10.01
CA PHE A 16 10.09 -2.43 -9.43
C PHE A 16 11.28 -3.18 -8.85
N LEU A 17 12.47 -3.05 -9.45
CA LEU A 17 13.70 -3.64 -8.91
C LEU A 17 14.06 -3.01 -7.55
N LEU A 18 14.07 -1.67 -7.47
CA LEU A 18 14.34 -0.95 -6.22
C LEU A 18 13.30 -1.25 -5.15
N ALA A 19 12.01 -1.18 -5.51
CA ALA A 19 10.91 -1.49 -4.61
C ALA A 19 10.94 -2.96 -4.13
N GLY A 20 11.32 -3.88 -5.02
CA GLY A 20 11.51 -5.29 -4.72
C GLY A 20 12.66 -5.54 -3.75
N ILE A 21 13.79 -4.87 -3.91
CA ILE A 21 14.93 -4.94 -2.98
C ILE A 21 14.49 -4.48 -1.59
N VAL A 22 13.82 -3.32 -1.49
CA VAL A 22 13.38 -2.81 -0.18
C VAL A 22 12.35 -3.74 0.46
N LYS A 23 11.44 -4.33 -0.33
CA LYS A 23 10.54 -5.37 0.19
C LYS A 23 11.28 -6.63 0.62
N GLY A 24 12.35 -7.02 -0.06
CA GLY A 24 13.20 -8.15 0.35
C GLY A 24 13.88 -7.91 1.70
N VAL A 25 14.37 -6.69 1.93
CA VAL A 25 15.06 -6.31 3.17
C VAL A 25 14.08 -6.09 4.33
N THR A 26 12.97 -5.40 4.09
CA THR A 26 12.05 -4.97 5.16
C THR A 26 10.83 -5.89 5.32
N GLY A 27 10.57 -6.78 4.36
CA GLY A 27 9.36 -7.59 4.27
C GLY A 27 8.13 -6.84 3.73
N MET A 28 8.16 -5.51 3.65
CA MET A 28 7.02 -4.64 3.27
C MET A 28 7.46 -3.46 2.37
N GLY A 29 6.55 -2.55 2.01
CA GLY A 29 6.95 -1.26 1.39
C GLY A 29 7.13 -1.22 -0.14
N LEU A 30 6.92 -2.34 -0.86
CA LEU A 30 6.92 -2.32 -2.34
C LEU A 30 5.90 -1.30 -2.91
N PRO A 31 4.63 -1.28 -2.47
CA PRO A 31 3.67 -0.30 -2.99
C PRO A 31 4.07 1.13 -2.67
N THR A 32 4.63 1.38 -1.49
CA THR A 32 5.02 2.73 -1.04
C THR A 32 6.10 3.33 -1.92
N LEU A 33 7.17 2.57 -2.20
CA LEU A 33 8.26 3.06 -3.05
C LEU A 33 7.86 3.12 -4.52
N ALA A 34 7.18 2.09 -5.02
CA ALA A 34 6.78 2.05 -6.41
C ALA A 34 5.76 3.15 -6.73
N MET A 35 4.76 3.40 -5.87
CA MET A 35 3.80 4.49 -6.08
C MET A 35 4.43 5.87 -5.91
N GLY A 36 5.39 6.01 -4.99
CA GLY A 36 6.15 7.26 -4.85
C GLY A 36 6.95 7.61 -6.11
N LEU A 37 7.50 6.62 -6.80
CA LEU A 37 8.25 6.83 -8.04
C LEU A 37 7.35 6.89 -9.28
N LEU A 38 6.48 5.89 -9.48
CA LEU A 38 5.59 5.82 -10.64
C LEU A 38 4.55 6.96 -10.64
N GLY A 39 4.06 7.38 -9.47
CA GLY A 39 3.10 8.49 -9.37
C GLY A 39 3.65 9.83 -9.86
N THR A 40 4.96 9.98 -10.05
CA THR A 40 5.57 11.18 -10.64
C THR A 40 5.49 11.21 -12.17
N ILE A 41 5.31 10.05 -12.81
CA ILE A 41 5.36 9.89 -14.27
C ILE A 41 4.06 9.34 -14.86
N MET A 42 3.17 8.78 -14.05
CA MET A 42 1.88 8.26 -14.50
C MET A 42 0.77 8.50 -13.46
N PRO A 43 -0.51 8.47 -13.87
CA PRO A 43 -1.63 8.60 -12.94
C PRO A 43 -1.61 7.51 -11.85
N PRO A 44 -2.04 7.81 -10.62
CA PRO A 44 -2.06 6.84 -9.51
C PRO A 44 -2.81 5.53 -9.83
N VAL A 45 -3.91 5.62 -10.59
CA VAL A 45 -4.69 4.45 -11.02
C VAL A 45 -3.88 3.49 -11.89
N ALA A 46 -3.08 4.04 -12.81
CA ALA A 46 -2.22 3.24 -13.69
C ALA A 46 -1.08 2.59 -12.90
N ALA A 47 -0.45 3.35 -12.00
CA ALA A 47 0.60 2.84 -11.11
C ALA A 47 0.06 1.73 -10.18
N ALA A 48 -1.13 1.91 -9.59
CA ALA A 48 -1.81 0.90 -8.78
C ALA A 48 -2.03 -0.40 -9.58
N SER A 49 -2.48 -0.28 -10.81
CA SER A 49 -2.77 -1.41 -11.69
C SER A 49 -1.53 -2.27 -11.97
N LEU A 50 -0.37 -1.64 -12.18
CA LEU A 50 0.91 -2.34 -12.33
C LEU A 50 1.34 -3.07 -11.05
N LEU A 51 0.94 -2.59 -9.87
CA LEU A 51 1.36 -3.11 -8.58
C LEU A 51 0.52 -4.27 -8.07
N ILE A 52 -0.75 -4.35 -8.47
CA ILE A 52 -1.70 -5.35 -7.96
C ILE A 52 -1.12 -6.76 -8.11
N VAL A 53 -0.72 -7.14 -9.32
CA VAL A 53 -0.22 -8.49 -9.62
C VAL A 53 1.04 -8.84 -8.83
N PRO A 54 2.16 -8.09 -8.91
CA PRO A 54 3.39 -8.45 -8.22
C PRO A 54 3.26 -8.34 -6.69
N SER A 55 2.52 -7.35 -6.17
CA SER A 55 2.32 -7.21 -4.73
C SER A 55 1.47 -8.36 -4.18
N PHE A 56 0.40 -8.74 -4.88
CA PHE A 56 -0.44 -9.87 -4.49
C PHE A 56 0.35 -11.17 -4.48
N ALA A 57 1.07 -11.48 -5.57
CA ALA A 57 1.86 -12.71 -5.67
C ALA A 57 2.87 -12.85 -4.52
N THR A 58 3.63 -11.78 -4.25
CA THR A 58 4.64 -11.79 -3.18
C THR A 58 4.03 -11.84 -1.78
N ASN A 59 2.92 -11.13 -1.53
CA ASN A 59 2.22 -11.17 -0.24
C ASN A 59 1.60 -12.55 0.03
N VAL A 60 1.01 -13.18 -0.98
CA VAL A 60 0.44 -14.54 -0.86
C VAL A 60 1.54 -15.56 -0.62
N TRP A 61 2.66 -15.45 -1.32
CA TRP A 61 3.82 -16.28 -1.05
C TRP A 61 4.33 -16.13 0.39
N GLN A 62 4.46 -14.89 0.88
CA GLN A 62 4.87 -14.60 2.27
C GLN A 62 3.89 -15.16 3.30
N LEU A 63 2.58 -15.13 3.00
CA LEU A 63 1.53 -15.66 3.86
C LEU A 63 1.64 -17.17 4.06
N PHE A 64 1.90 -17.91 2.98
CA PHE A 64 2.03 -19.38 3.02
C PHE A 64 3.39 -19.88 3.47
N ALA A 65 4.44 -19.06 3.37
CA ALA A 65 5.76 -19.41 3.87
C ALA A 65 5.82 -19.46 5.42
N GLY A 66 4.86 -18.86 6.13
CA GLY A 66 4.82 -18.78 7.59
C GLY A 66 4.00 -19.90 8.27
N PRO A 67 4.40 -20.38 9.47
CA PRO A 67 3.76 -21.53 10.13
C PRO A 67 2.43 -21.24 10.87
N SER A 68 1.89 -20.02 10.86
CA SER A 68 0.79 -19.62 11.78
C SER A 68 -0.39 -18.88 11.15
N PHE A 69 -0.71 -19.16 9.87
CA PHE A 69 -1.79 -18.50 9.13
C PHE A 69 -3.12 -18.39 9.92
N ALA A 70 -3.61 -19.49 10.49
CA ALA A 70 -4.88 -19.52 11.19
C ALA A 70 -4.90 -18.66 12.48
N SER A 71 -3.77 -18.55 13.18
CA SER A 71 -3.64 -17.73 14.39
C SER A 71 -3.67 -16.24 14.03
N ILE A 72 -2.93 -15.86 12.98
CA ILE A 72 -2.88 -14.47 12.47
C ILE A 72 -4.27 -14.05 11.98
N LEU A 73 -4.96 -14.91 11.22
CA LEU A 73 -6.28 -14.59 10.69
C LEU A 73 -7.31 -14.37 11.80
N ARG A 74 -7.31 -15.21 12.83
CA ARG A 74 -8.25 -15.06 13.97
C ARG A 74 -7.98 -13.78 14.76
N ARG A 75 -6.72 -13.38 14.89
CA ARG A 75 -6.29 -12.16 15.59
C ARG A 75 -6.63 -10.89 14.79
N LEU A 76 -6.43 -10.90 13.47
CA LEU A 76 -6.56 -9.70 12.62
C LEU A 76 -7.88 -9.64 11.83
N TRP A 77 -8.80 -10.58 12.01
CA TRP A 77 -10.05 -10.65 11.23
C TRP A 77 -10.86 -9.33 11.29
N LEU A 78 -10.99 -8.71 12.46
CA LEU A 78 -11.70 -7.44 12.63
C LEU A 78 -11.01 -6.30 11.87
N MET A 79 -9.69 -6.29 11.87
CA MET A 79 -8.90 -5.32 11.08
C MET A 79 -9.13 -5.54 9.59
N MET A 80 -9.13 -6.81 9.12
CA MET A 80 -9.39 -7.13 7.71
C MET A 80 -10.80 -6.69 7.27
N MET A 81 -11.81 -6.83 8.12
CA MET A 81 -13.15 -6.30 7.85
C MET A 81 -13.16 -4.78 7.80
N GLY A 82 -12.48 -4.11 8.73
CA GLY A 82 -12.30 -2.66 8.69
C GLY A 82 -11.66 -2.22 7.36
N ILE A 83 -10.56 -2.86 6.95
CA ILE A 83 -9.87 -2.58 5.68
C ILE A 83 -10.80 -2.80 4.51
N LEU A 84 -11.56 -3.90 4.47
CA LEU A 84 -12.46 -4.19 3.36
C LEU A 84 -13.53 -3.11 3.22
N ILE A 85 -14.20 -2.77 4.32
CA ILE A 85 -15.26 -1.74 4.32
C ILE A 85 -14.65 -0.37 3.96
N GLY A 86 -13.52 0.00 4.57
CA GLY A 86 -12.84 1.26 4.30
C GLY A 86 -12.34 1.36 2.87
N THR A 87 -11.83 0.26 2.30
CA THR A 87 -11.33 0.21 0.91
C THR A 87 -12.47 0.39 -0.07
N VAL A 88 -13.60 -0.31 0.13
CA VAL A 88 -14.79 -0.14 -0.72
C VAL A 88 -15.29 1.30 -0.63
N ALA A 89 -15.41 1.86 0.58
CA ALA A 89 -15.84 3.25 0.78
C ALA A 89 -14.87 4.27 0.16
N GLY A 90 -13.56 4.06 0.31
CA GLY A 90 -12.52 4.94 -0.22
C GLY A 90 -12.28 4.79 -1.73
N SER A 91 -12.58 3.62 -2.30
CA SER A 91 -12.34 3.32 -3.73
C SER A 91 -13.03 4.27 -4.69
N TRP A 92 -14.15 4.86 -4.27
CA TRP A 92 -14.87 5.84 -5.07
C TRP A 92 -14.03 7.08 -5.39
N LEU A 93 -13.12 7.47 -4.50
CA LEU A 93 -12.19 8.59 -4.74
C LEU A 93 -11.13 8.25 -5.80
N LEU A 94 -10.62 7.01 -5.78
CA LEU A 94 -9.65 6.52 -6.79
C LEU A 94 -10.31 6.26 -8.15
N ALA A 95 -11.58 5.84 -8.16
CA ALA A 95 -12.38 5.62 -9.36
C ALA A 95 -13.05 6.90 -9.90
N SER A 96 -13.04 8.00 -9.14
CA SER A 96 -13.59 9.28 -9.60
C SER A 96 -12.72 9.87 -10.70
N ASP A 97 -13.32 10.64 -11.61
CA ASP A 97 -12.60 11.34 -12.69
C ASP A 97 -11.63 12.42 -12.19
N ASN A 98 -11.57 12.66 -10.87
CA ASN A 98 -10.77 13.73 -10.29
C ASN A 98 -9.40 13.26 -9.80
N VAL A 99 -8.53 12.95 -10.76
CA VAL A 99 -7.14 12.51 -10.55
C VAL A 99 -6.36 13.42 -9.58
N LYS A 100 -6.69 14.72 -9.53
CA LYS A 100 -6.03 15.67 -8.62
C LYS A 100 -6.17 15.29 -7.14
N TRP A 101 -7.37 14.89 -6.70
CA TRP A 101 -7.59 14.52 -5.30
C TRP A 101 -6.87 13.23 -4.93
N THR A 102 -6.85 12.26 -5.83
CA THR A 102 -6.11 11.01 -5.67
C THR A 102 -4.60 11.27 -5.55
N THR A 103 -4.03 12.12 -6.42
CA THR A 103 -2.60 12.46 -6.38
C THR A 103 -2.23 13.22 -5.11
N VAL A 104 -3.05 14.19 -4.67
CA VAL A 104 -2.81 14.92 -3.41
C VAL A 104 -2.91 13.99 -2.21
N GLY A 105 -3.93 13.12 -2.17
CA GLY A 105 -4.08 12.12 -1.10
C GLY A 105 -2.90 11.15 -1.04
N LEU A 106 -2.46 10.65 -2.19
CA LEU A 106 -1.29 9.79 -2.32
C LEU A 106 -0.02 10.50 -1.78
N GLY A 107 0.25 11.72 -2.23
CA GLY A 107 1.40 12.50 -1.78
C GLY A 107 1.37 12.75 -0.27
N ALA A 108 0.22 13.14 0.27
CA ALA A 108 0.04 13.37 1.70
C ALA A 108 0.29 12.09 2.53
N ALA A 109 -0.23 10.95 2.08
CA ALA A 109 -0.02 9.65 2.72
C ALA A 109 1.47 9.27 2.73
N LEU A 110 2.17 9.46 1.60
CA LEU A 110 3.60 9.16 1.50
C LEU A 110 4.45 10.09 2.38
N ILE A 111 4.14 11.39 2.44
CA ILE A 111 4.83 12.35 3.32
C ILE A 111 4.61 11.96 4.78
N ALA A 112 3.37 11.68 5.18
CA ALA A 112 3.06 11.27 6.54
C ALA A 112 3.79 9.98 6.93
N TYR A 113 3.77 8.98 6.04
CA TYR A 113 4.48 7.71 6.23
C TYR A 113 6.01 7.92 6.32
N GLY A 114 6.58 8.72 5.43
CA GLY A 114 8.01 9.04 5.43
C GLY A 114 8.44 9.78 6.70
N ALA A 115 7.68 10.79 7.12
CA ALA A 115 7.95 11.52 8.35
C ALA A 115 7.86 10.60 9.59
N TYR A 116 6.85 9.74 9.65
CA TYR A 116 6.69 8.79 10.74
C TYR A 116 7.83 7.77 10.81
N THR A 117 8.23 7.19 9.67
CA THR A 117 9.32 6.22 9.59
C THR A 117 10.68 6.83 9.95
N LEU A 118 10.93 8.09 9.57
CA LEU A 118 12.14 8.85 9.95
C LEU A 118 12.23 9.09 11.47
N LEU A 119 11.09 9.27 12.14
CA LEU A 119 11.03 9.43 13.60
C LEU A 119 11.26 8.11 14.36
N ALA A 120 11.31 6.97 13.66
CA ALA A 120 11.60 5.62 14.16
C ALA A 120 10.79 5.22 15.41
N ARG A 121 9.60 5.80 15.59
CA ARG A 121 8.81 5.60 16.81
C ARG A 121 7.99 4.32 16.70
N GLN A 122 8.40 3.28 17.41
CA GLN A 122 7.62 2.05 17.52
C GLN A 122 6.50 2.26 18.55
N LEU A 123 5.29 2.49 18.06
CA LEU A 123 4.10 2.55 18.92
C LEU A 123 3.68 1.13 19.29
N THR A 124 3.66 0.83 20.59
CA THR A 124 3.19 -0.46 21.11
C THR A 124 1.74 -0.31 21.56
N VAL A 125 0.83 -1.10 20.99
CA VAL A 125 -0.58 -1.12 21.39
C VAL A 125 -0.78 -2.18 22.49
N PRO A 126 -1.36 -1.83 23.66
CA PRO A 126 -1.68 -2.81 24.70
C PRO A 126 -2.70 -3.85 24.20
N VAL A 127 -2.52 -5.12 24.57
CA VAL A 127 -3.40 -6.25 24.20
C VAL A 127 -4.91 -5.98 24.45
N PRO A 128 -5.33 -5.32 25.55
CA PRO A 128 -6.76 -5.04 25.76
C PRO A 128 -7.35 -4.03 24.77
N ALA A 129 -6.53 -3.10 24.26
CA ALA A 129 -6.95 -2.08 23.30
C ALA A 129 -7.00 -2.64 21.87
N GLU A 130 -6.26 -3.71 21.60
CA GLU A 130 -6.13 -4.33 20.27
C GLU A 130 -7.48 -4.68 19.65
N GLY A 131 -8.43 -5.22 20.43
CA GLY A 131 -9.73 -5.65 19.90
C GLY A 131 -10.57 -4.53 19.29
N TRP A 132 -10.53 -3.32 19.87
CA TRP A 132 -11.32 -2.17 19.42
C TRP A 132 -10.52 -1.22 18.51
N SER A 133 -9.20 -1.10 18.73
CA SER A 133 -8.34 -0.30 17.86
C SER A 133 -8.14 -0.95 16.50
N SER A 134 -8.13 -2.29 16.41
CA SER A 134 -7.92 -3.03 15.17
C SER A 134 -8.91 -2.68 14.05
N PRO A 135 -10.25 -2.73 14.26
CA PRO A 135 -11.20 -2.37 13.21
C PRO A 135 -11.15 -0.89 12.84
N ALA A 136 -10.90 0.02 13.79
CA ALA A 136 -10.78 1.45 13.51
C ALA A 136 -9.54 1.77 12.67
N VAL A 137 -8.37 1.23 13.05
CA VAL A 137 -7.13 1.34 12.28
C VAL A 137 -7.31 0.68 10.92
N GLY A 138 -7.89 -0.51 10.86
CA GLY A 138 -8.20 -1.19 9.60
C GLY A 138 -9.08 -0.35 8.68
N PHE A 139 -10.13 0.28 9.22
CA PHE A 139 -11.01 1.16 8.45
C PHE A 139 -10.30 2.39 7.89
N ILE A 140 -9.49 3.06 8.73
CA ILE A 140 -8.68 4.22 8.29
C ILE A 140 -7.68 3.80 7.21
N THR A 141 -6.94 2.70 7.42
CA THR A 141 -6.02 2.13 6.42
C THR A 141 -6.76 1.79 5.14
N GLY A 142 -7.96 1.21 5.24
CA GLY A 142 -8.83 0.90 4.10
C GLY A 142 -9.22 2.15 3.32
N ILE A 143 -9.66 3.23 3.98
CA ILE A 143 -10.00 4.49 3.32
C ILE A 143 -8.79 5.06 2.58
N VAL A 144 -7.63 5.11 3.24
CA VAL A 144 -6.40 5.63 2.63
C VAL A 144 -6.00 4.77 1.42
N THR A 145 -6.05 3.45 1.57
CA THR A 145 -5.73 2.50 0.49
C THR A 145 -6.68 2.66 -0.68
N GLY A 146 -7.99 2.63 -0.41
CA GLY A 146 -9.02 2.75 -1.44
C GLY A 146 -8.95 4.10 -2.16
N GLY A 147 -8.67 5.19 -1.43
CA GLY A 147 -8.64 6.54 -2.01
C GLY A 147 -7.36 6.92 -2.73
N THR A 148 -6.24 6.27 -2.42
CA THR A 148 -4.91 6.63 -2.96
C THR A 148 -4.25 5.54 -3.80
N GLY A 149 -4.73 4.29 -3.69
CA GLY A 149 -4.12 3.12 -4.30
C GLY A 149 -2.86 2.61 -3.57
N VAL A 150 -2.44 3.25 -2.47
CA VAL A 150 -1.29 2.83 -1.66
C VAL A 150 -1.75 2.19 -0.35
N PHE A 151 -1.25 0.99 -0.09
CA PHE A 151 -1.36 0.32 1.19
C PHE A 151 -0.18 0.73 2.09
N VAL A 152 -0.44 1.58 3.10
CA VAL A 152 0.51 2.06 4.12
C VAL A 152 0.04 1.76 5.53
#